data_AF-A0A7Y4TM94-F1
#
_entry.id   AF-A0A7Y4TM94-F1
#
_cell.length_a   1.000
_cell.length_b   1.000
_cell.length_c   1.000
_cell.angle_alpha   90.00
_cell.angle_beta   90.00
_cell.angle_gamma   90.00
#
_symmetry.space_group_name_H-M   'P 1'
#
loop_
_entity.id
_entity.type
_entity.pdbx_description
1 polymer ?
#
loop_
_entity_poly.entity_id
_entity_poly.type
_entity_poly.pdbx_seq_one_letter_code
_entity_poly.pdbx_strand_id
1 'polypeptide(L)'
;MSEKKPETSESDQKTTKAPSLLRNYLSFAGIAIVAASFTSIVLLVLMEISGGTENPYTDLITFIFIPSILVFGLFIAFVGALLERRRRRKNPLGLVARYPILDLNDSGRRRTFLVFLVLAFVFLFMSAFGSYRAYEYTESVTFCGQACHAVMKPEFIAYNASPHAKVRCVECHVGGGAEWYVRSKFSGMRQLYGVITNDYNKPIQTPVYNMRSANETCQKCHWSEKFHGDQLKIFNHYGYDEKSSLNQTRMLIKVGGGSAEGGQVGGIHWHMNIANEVTFVAADDKLQNIPWVRMKGADGKVVEYTATNASLSPGEI
;
A
#
# COMPACT_ATOMS: atom_id res chain seq x y z
N MET A 1 91.16 8.77 14.10
CA MET A 1 90.83 8.43 12.71
C MET A 1 89.49 7.72 12.76
N SER A 2 88.41 8.44 12.41
CA SER A 2 87.05 7.90 12.39
C SER A 2 86.91 6.88 11.28
N GLU A 3 86.45 5.67 11.61
CA GLU A 3 86.03 4.71 10.60
C GLU A 3 84.53 4.50 10.70
N LYS A 4 83.88 4.93 9.62
CA LYS A 4 82.47 5.24 9.48
C LYS A 4 81.71 3.95 9.18
N LYS A 5 80.75 3.60 10.06
CA LYS A 5 79.75 2.55 9.83
C LYS A 5 78.93 2.91 8.58
N PRO A 6 78.66 1.99 7.64
CA PRO A 6 77.81 2.30 6.49
C PRO A 6 76.36 2.39 6.95
N GLU A 7 75.80 3.60 6.87
CA GLU A 7 74.36 3.84 6.96
C GLU A 7 73.69 3.23 5.73
N THR A 8 72.97 2.14 5.93
CA THR A 8 71.95 1.67 4.99
C THR A 8 70.78 2.65 5.09
N SER A 9 70.65 3.55 4.11
CA SER A 9 69.46 4.37 3.95
C SER A 9 68.29 3.47 3.56
N GLU A 10 67.43 3.12 4.52
CA GLU A 10 66.09 2.61 4.22
C GLU A 10 65.35 3.69 3.43
N SER A 11 65.24 3.45 2.13
CA SER A 11 64.40 4.26 1.25
C SER A 11 62.97 4.16 1.72
N ASP A 12 62.46 5.28 2.22
CA ASP A 12 61.09 5.53 2.65
C ASP A 12 60.10 5.15 1.51
N GLN A 13 59.63 3.89 1.52
CA GLN A 13 58.61 3.41 0.59
C GLN A 13 57.28 4.04 0.95
N LYS A 14 57.06 5.24 0.41
CA LYS A 14 55.79 5.96 0.45
C LYS A 14 54.72 5.11 -0.25
N THR A 15 54.01 4.28 0.51
CA THR A 15 52.93 3.42 -0.01
C THR A 15 51.86 4.29 -0.66
N THR A 16 51.83 4.30 -1.99
CA THR A 16 50.83 5.02 -2.78
C THR A 16 49.46 4.38 -2.52
N LYS A 17 48.63 5.06 -1.71
CA LYS A 17 47.25 4.65 -1.45
C LYS A 17 46.52 4.52 -2.79
N ALA A 18 46.00 3.33 -3.06
CA ALA A 18 45.18 3.10 -4.25
C ALA A 18 44.00 4.09 -4.27
N PRO A 19 43.71 4.73 -5.42
CA PRO A 19 42.61 5.68 -5.51
C PRO A 19 41.27 5.01 -5.21
N SER A 20 40.32 5.75 -4.63
CA SER A 20 38.99 5.21 -4.28
C SER A 20 38.29 4.60 -5.51
N LEU A 21 37.49 3.55 -5.29
CA LEU A 21 36.63 2.94 -6.30
C LEU A 21 35.46 3.86 -6.68
N LEU A 22 35.12 4.84 -5.84
CA LEU A 22 34.09 5.85 -6.11
C LEU A 22 34.57 6.97 -7.05
N ARG A 23 35.86 7.01 -7.40
CA ARG A 23 36.44 8.04 -8.26
C ARG A 23 36.25 7.69 -9.74
N ASN A 24 35.00 7.63 -10.18
CA ASN A 24 34.60 7.48 -11.59
C ASN A 24 33.36 8.35 -11.86
N TYR A 25 33.17 8.77 -13.11
CA TYR A 25 32.08 9.69 -13.50
C TYR A 25 30.70 9.15 -13.13
N LEU A 26 30.49 7.84 -13.25
CA LEU A 26 29.20 7.20 -12.94
C LEU A 26 28.90 7.24 -11.43
N SER A 27 29.90 6.95 -10.59
CA SER A 27 29.77 7.03 -9.13
C SER A 27 29.62 8.47 -8.65
N PHE A 28 30.31 9.43 -9.29
CA PHE A 28 30.15 10.84 -8.99
C PHE A 28 28.72 11.33 -9.31
N ALA A 29 28.18 10.95 -10.47
CA ALA A 29 26.80 11.26 -10.84
C ALA A 29 25.80 10.65 -9.84
N GLY A 30 25.97 9.38 -9.46
CA GLY A 30 25.14 8.74 -8.45
C GLY A 30 25.20 9.44 -7.08
N ILE A 31 26.40 9.80 -6.61
CA ILE A 31 26.58 10.52 -5.35
C ILE A 31 25.95 11.92 -5.41
N ALA A 32 26.06 12.63 -6.54
CA ALA A 32 25.44 13.94 -6.72
C ALA A 32 23.90 13.85 -6.64
N ILE A 33 23.31 12.83 -7.27
CA ILE A 33 21.87 12.55 -7.18
C ILE A 33 21.48 12.27 -5.72
N VAL A 34 22.21 11.40 -5.01
CA VAL A 34 21.94 11.07 -3.61
C VAL A 34 22.01 12.32 -2.72
N ALA A 35 23.04 13.16 -2.89
CA ALA A 35 23.20 14.38 -2.11
C ALA A 35 22.06 15.38 -2.36
N ALA A 36 21.68 15.57 -3.63
CA ALA A 36 20.57 16.44 -4.00
C ALA A 36 19.24 15.92 -3.43
N SER A 37 18.91 14.64 -3.66
CA SER A 37 17.66 14.03 -3.18
C SER A 37 17.59 14.00 -1.66
N PHE A 38 18.68 13.69 -0.95
CA PHE A 38 18.71 13.71 0.50
C PHE A 38 18.47 15.12 1.05
N THR A 39 19.11 16.12 0.47
CA THR A 39 18.90 17.53 0.85
C THR A 39 17.45 17.96 0.62
N SER A 40 16.86 17.58 -0.51
CA SER A 40 15.45 17.85 -0.80
C SER A 40 14.50 17.18 0.19
N ILE A 41 14.74 15.91 0.55
CA ILE A 41 13.92 15.19 1.55
C ILE A 41 13.98 15.92 2.89
N VAL A 42 15.19 16.25 3.36
CA VAL A 42 15.36 16.95 4.64
C VAL A 42 14.61 18.30 4.62
N LEU A 43 14.73 19.07 3.55
CA LEU A 43 14.06 20.36 3.43
C LEU A 43 12.54 20.22 3.43
N LEU A 44 11.99 19.28 2.65
CA LEU A 44 10.55 19.06 2.58
C LEU A 44 9.96 18.58 3.90
N VAL A 45 10.64 17.66 4.59
CA VAL A 45 10.23 17.21 5.93
C VAL A 45 10.27 18.37 6.93
N LEU A 46 11.28 19.24 6.86
CA LEU A 46 11.33 20.43 7.71
C LEU A 46 10.18 21.41 7.41
N MET A 47 9.84 21.60 6.14
CA MET A 47 8.70 22.44 5.73
C MET A 47 7.37 21.87 6.25
N GLU A 48 7.18 20.56 6.15
CA GLU A 48 6.00 19.86 6.64
C GLU A 48 5.84 20.03 8.16
N ILE A 49 6.90 19.83 8.93
CA ILE A 49 6.90 20.03 10.39
C ILE A 49 6.64 21.49 10.76
N SER A 50 7.06 22.45 9.93
CA SER A 50 6.85 23.89 10.17
C SER A 50 5.44 24.39 9.85
N GLY A 51 4.51 23.51 9.46
CA GLY A 51 3.11 23.87 9.15
C GLY A 51 2.89 24.25 7.69
N GLY A 52 3.59 23.59 6.76
CA GLY A 52 3.38 23.73 5.32
C GLY A 52 1.94 23.43 4.88
N THR A 53 1.58 23.84 3.66
CA THR A 53 0.23 23.71 3.11
C THR A 53 -0.21 22.25 2.93
N GLU A 54 -1.48 21.96 3.25
CA GLU A 54 -2.11 20.65 3.03
C GLU A 54 -2.38 20.43 1.53
N ASN A 55 -1.40 19.89 0.81
CA ASN A 55 -1.55 19.45 -0.57
C ASN A 55 -1.46 17.93 -0.65
N PRO A 56 -2.48 17.24 -1.21
CA PRO A 56 -2.47 15.79 -1.39
C PRO A 56 -1.20 15.23 -2.07
N TYR A 57 -0.51 16.02 -2.90
CA TYR A 57 0.68 15.58 -3.62
C TYR A 57 2.00 15.76 -2.84
N THR A 58 2.03 16.56 -1.76
CA THR A 58 3.26 16.82 -1.00
C THR A 58 3.80 15.53 -0.39
N ASP A 59 2.94 14.70 0.21
CA ASP A 59 3.33 13.43 0.81
C ASP A 59 3.81 12.42 -0.24
N LEU A 60 3.16 12.38 -1.42
CA LEU A 60 3.57 11.55 -2.55
C LEU A 60 4.99 11.92 -3.01
N ILE A 61 5.27 13.21 -3.15
CA ILE A 61 6.58 13.69 -3.60
C ILE A 61 7.64 13.41 -2.53
N THR A 62 7.35 13.75 -1.28
CA THR A 62 8.30 13.73 -0.16
C THR A 62 8.66 12.31 0.27
N PHE A 63 7.68 11.42 0.38
CA PHE A 63 7.88 10.08 0.95
C PHE A 63 7.98 8.96 -0.09
N ILE A 64 7.66 9.21 -1.36
CA ILE A 64 7.70 8.17 -2.41
C ILE A 64 8.61 8.58 -3.56
N PHE A 65 8.34 9.71 -4.22
CA PHE A 65 9.04 10.07 -5.46
C PHE A 65 10.53 10.39 -5.23
N ILE A 66 10.84 11.33 -4.33
CA ILE A 66 12.24 11.73 -4.07
C ILE A 66 13.05 10.59 -3.43
N PRO A 67 12.53 9.82 -2.46
CA PRO A 67 13.21 8.63 -1.95
C PRO A 67 13.51 7.59 -3.04
N SER A 68 12.61 7.40 -4.02
CA SER A 68 12.87 6.52 -5.16
C SER A 68 14.05 7.00 -6.01
N ILE A 69 14.18 8.32 -6.22
CA ILE A 69 15.34 8.92 -6.91
C ILE A 69 16.62 8.74 -6.07
N LEU A 70 16.54 8.88 -4.75
CA LEU A 70 17.68 8.65 -3.85
C LEU A 70 18.19 7.20 -3.97
N VAL A 71 17.28 6.23 -3.93
CA VAL A 71 17.61 4.80 -4.10
C VAL A 71 18.21 4.54 -5.48
N PHE A 72 17.67 5.17 -6.52
CA PHE A 72 18.23 5.08 -7.88
C PHE A 72 19.65 5.68 -7.96
N GLY A 73 19.90 6.80 -7.29
CA GLY A 73 21.23 7.40 -7.18
C GLY A 73 22.23 6.48 -6.45
N LEU A 74 21.81 5.83 -5.36
CA LEU A 74 22.60 4.82 -4.66
C LEU A 74 22.92 3.62 -5.56
N PHE A 75 21.94 3.17 -6.35
CA PHE A 75 22.12 2.10 -7.32
C PHE A 75 23.14 2.47 -8.39
N ILE A 76 23.05 3.67 -8.98
CA ILE A 76 24.04 4.18 -9.94
C ILE A 76 25.44 4.24 -9.32
N ALA A 77 25.55 4.76 -8.09
CA ALA A 77 26.82 4.85 -7.38
C ALA A 77 27.45 3.47 -7.14
N PHE A 78 26.62 2.49 -6.76
CA PHE A 78 27.03 1.11 -6.57
C PHE A 78 27.49 0.45 -7.87
N VAL A 79 26.72 0.58 -8.95
CA VAL A 79 27.07 0.06 -10.28
C VAL A 79 28.38 0.68 -10.78
N GLY A 80 28.55 2.01 -10.62
CA GLY A 80 29.80 2.69 -10.96
C GLY A 80 31.00 2.13 -10.21
N ALA A 81 30.88 1.90 -8.91
CA ALA A 81 31.94 1.31 -8.10
C ALA A 81 32.27 -0.13 -8.55
N LEU A 82 31.26 -0.94 -8.89
CA LEU A 82 31.45 -2.30 -9.40
C LEU A 82 32.14 -2.34 -10.76
N LEU A 83 31.74 -1.46 -11.68
CA LEU A 83 32.34 -1.35 -13.01
C LEU A 83 33.80 -0.89 -12.93
N GLU A 84 34.09 0.11 -12.10
CA GLU A 84 35.45 0.60 -11.87
C GLU A 84 36.33 -0.49 -11.24
N ARG A 85 35.77 -1.26 -10.30
CA ARG A 85 36.47 -2.41 -9.71
C ARG A 85 36.76 -3.52 -10.73
N ARG A 86 35.80 -3.84 -11.60
CA ARG A 86 35.98 -4.82 -12.69
C ARG A 86 37.04 -4.33 -13.69
N ARG A 87 37.01 -3.06 -14.08
CA ARG A 87 38.00 -2.43 -14.97
C ARG A 87 39.42 -2.54 -14.41
N ARG A 88 39.61 -2.21 -13.13
CA ARG A 88 40.92 -2.29 -12.48
C ARG A 88 41.43 -3.72 -12.32
N ARG A 89 40.56 -4.70 -12.11
CA ARG A 89 40.95 -6.13 -12.09
C ARG A 89 41.40 -6.67 -13.44
N LYS A 90 40.93 -6.10 -14.55
CA LYS A 90 41.34 -6.48 -15.91
C LYS A 90 42.66 -5.84 -16.34
N ASN A 91 43.11 -4.79 -15.66
CA ASN A 91 44.35 -4.10 -15.99
C ASN A 91 45.52 -4.66 -15.15
N PRO A 92 46.63 -5.11 -15.76
CA PRO A 92 47.79 -5.68 -15.04
C PRO A 92 48.45 -4.71 -14.05
N LEU A 93 48.36 -3.40 -14.33
CA LEU A 93 48.86 -2.30 -13.48
C LEU A 93 47.79 -1.74 -12.53
N GLY A 94 46.60 -2.32 -12.51
CA GLY A 94 45.48 -1.83 -11.74
C GLY A 94 45.68 -2.04 -10.25
N LEU A 95 46.02 -0.98 -9.52
CA LEU A 95 45.98 -0.97 -8.05
C LEU A 95 44.52 -1.17 -7.60
N VAL A 96 44.14 -2.42 -7.35
CA VAL A 96 42.85 -2.76 -6.75
C VAL A 96 42.94 -2.39 -5.27
N ALA A 97 42.11 -1.44 -4.84
CA ALA A 97 41.99 -1.10 -3.43
C ALA A 97 41.66 -2.38 -2.63
N ARG A 98 42.48 -2.67 -1.61
CA ARG A 98 42.21 -3.77 -0.67
C ARG A 98 40.87 -3.51 0.02
N TYR A 99 40.20 -4.58 0.42
CA TYR A 99 39.00 -4.48 1.24
C TYR A 99 39.30 -3.69 2.54
N PRO A 100 38.31 -2.95 3.09
CA PRO A 100 38.50 -2.26 4.36
C PRO A 100 38.86 -3.28 5.44
N ILE A 101 39.94 -3.00 6.17
CA ILE A 101 40.38 -3.80 7.32
C ILE A 101 39.67 -3.21 8.54
N LEU A 102 38.87 -4.01 9.23
CA LEU A 102 38.23 -3.63 10.48
C LEU A 102 39.20 -3.87 11.64
N ASP A 103 39.93 -2.83 12.03
CA ASP A 103 40.83 -2.84 13.18
C ASP A 103 40.41 -1.71 14.12
N LEU A 104 39.75 -2.10 15.23
CA LEU A 104 39.19 -1.17 16.20
C LEU A 104 40.22 -0.65 17.21
N ASN A 105 41.44 -1.20 17.20
CA ASN A 105 42.52 -0.75 18.08
C ASN A 105 43.18 0.54 17.56
N ASP A 106 43.14 0.77 16.23
CA ASP A 106 43.58 2.04 15.64
C ASP A 106 42.54 3.15 15.85
N SER A 107 42.97 4.29 16.42
CA SER A 107 42.08 5.40 16.78
C SER A 107 41.42 6.06 15.57
N GLY A 108 42.12 6.10 14.42
CA GLY A 108 41.61 6.62 13.16
C GLY A 108 40.51 5.74 12.58
N ARG A 109 40.78 4.43 12.44
CA ARG A 109 39.80 3.44 11.99
C ARG A 109 38.60 3.35 12.92
N ARG A 110 38.81 3.41 14.24
CA ARG A 110 37.72 3.46 15.24
C ARG A 110 36.80 4.66 15.03
N ARG A 111 37.35 5.86 14.79
CA ARG A 111 36.53 7.06 14.50
C ARG A 111 35.74 6.90 13.20
N THR A 112 36.35 6.40 12.13
CA THR A 112 35.65 6.15 10.86
C THR A 112 34.53 5.13 11.03
N PHE A 113 34.78 4.06 11.79
CA PHE A 113 33.76 3.05 12.09
C PHE A 113 32.59 3.63 12.89
N LEU A 114 32.86 4.44 13.92
CA LEU A 114 31.81 5.11 14.69
C LEU A 114 30.98 6.08 13.83
N VAL A 115 31.63 6.88 12.97
CA VAL A 115 30.92 7.77 12.04
C VAL A 115 30.05 6.96 11.07
N PHE A 116 30.58 5.86 10.53
CA PHE A 116 29.80 4.96 9.69
C PHE A 116 28.58 4.38 10.42
N LEU A 117 28.74 3.95 11.67
CA LEU A 117 27.65 3.40 12.48
C LEU A 117 26.56 4.46 12.73
N VAL A 118 26.95 5.68 13.10
CA VAL A 118 26.01 6.80 13.30
C VAL A 118 25.27 7.13 12.00
N LEU A 119 25.98 7.23 10.87
CA LEU A 119 25.36 7.51 9.57
C LEU A 119 24.43 6.36 9.13
N ALA A 120 24.82 5.11 9.35
CA ALA A 120 24.00 3.95 9.05
C ALA A 120 22.73 3.93 9.92
N PHE A 121 22.85 4.24 11.21
CA PHE A 121 21.71 4.35 12.11
C PHE A 121 20.74 5.45 11.66
N VAL A 122 21.25 6.66 11.37
CA VAL A 122 20.42 7.77 10.86
C VAL A 122 19.75 7.40 9.55
N PHE A 123 20.48 6.78 8.63
CA PHE A 123 19.92 6.32 7.35
C PHE A 123 18.81 5.28 7.54
N LEU A 124 19.01 4.28 8.38
CA LEU A 124 18.00 3.26 8.70
C LEU A 124 16.77 3.87 9.37
N PHE A 125 16.97 4.78 10.33
CA PHE A 125 15.90 5.50 11.00
C PHE A 125 15.07 6.32 10.00
N MET A 126 15.73 7.14 9.17
CA MET A 126 15.07 7.93 8.13
C MET A 126 14.36 7.06 7.10
N SER A 127 14.94 5.93 6.71
CA SER A 127 14.33 4.99 5.77
C SER A 127 13.08 4.34 6.36
N ALA A 128 13.14 3.91 7.62
CA ALA A 128 12.00 3.33 8.32
C ALA A 128 10.88 4.37 8.49
N PHE A 129 11.21 5.58 8.93
CA PHE A 129 10.26 6.68 9.05
C PHE A 129 9.61 7.05 7.72
N GLY A 130 10.42 7.23 6.67
CA GLY A 130 9.93 7.56 5.33
C GLY A 130 9.04 6.45 4.76
N SER A 131 9.43 5.19 4.95
CA SER A 131 8.64 4.02 4.52
C SER A 131 7.32 3.92 5.27
N TYR A 132 7.28 4.24 6.56
CA TYR A 132 6.05 4.31 7.34
C TYR A 132 5.12 5.43 6.86
N ARG A 133 5.65 6.63 6.60
CA ARG A 133 4.86 7.75 6.04
C ARG A 133 4.33 7.40 4.64
N ALA A 134 5.14 6.79 3.79
CA ALA A 134 4.72 6.31 2.48
C ALA A 134 3.60 5.25 2.58
N TYR A 135 3.72 4.32 3.53
CA TYR A 135 2.68 3.33 3.82
C TYR A 135 1.37 4.02 4.22
N GLU A 136 1.38 4.85 5.28
CA GLU A 136 0.19 5.53 5.77
C GLU A 136 -0.48 6.41 4.69
N TYR A 137 0.34 7.12 3.91
CA TYR A 137 -0.17 7.93 2.81
C TYR A 137 -0.83 7.08 1.72
N THR A 138 -0.17 6.02 1.24
CA THR A 138 -0.73 5.17 0.17
C THR A 138 -1.92 4.30 0.60
N GLU A 139 -2.21 4.25 1.89
CA GLU A 139 -3.40 3.60 2.46
C GLU A 139 -4.48 4.62 2.87
N SER A 140 -4.24 5.91 2.63
CA SER A 140 -5.16 6.99 2.98
C SER A 140 -6.25 7.19 1.93
N VAL A 141 -7.38 7.75 2.37
CA VAL A 141 -8.47 8.20 1.48
C VAL A 141 -7.98 9.29 0.53
N THR A 142 -7.08 10.16 0.99
CA THR A 142 -6.48 11.24 0.19
C THR A 142 -5.72 10.68 -1.02
N PHE A 143 -4.90 9.65 -0.82
CA PHE A 143 -4.21 8.99 -1.93
C PHE A 143 -5.19 8.33 -2.90
N CYS A 144 -6.11 7.49 -2.40
CA CYS A 144 -7.04 6.75 -3.25
C CYS A 144 -8.01 7.66 -4.01
N GLY A 145 -8.55 8.70 -3.36
CA GLY A 145 -9.62 9.52 -3.92
C GLY A 145 -9.19 10.84 -4.53
N GLN A 146 -8.04 11.39 -4.14
CA GLN A 146 -7.61 12.73 -4.56
C GLN A 146 -6.33 12.75 -5.40
N ALA A 147 -5.39 11.82 -5.19
CA ALA A 147 -4.15 11.80 -5.98
C ALA A 147 -4.42 11.49 -7.47
N CYS A 148 -5.35 10.59 -7.76
CA CYS A 148 -5.80 10.27 -9.11
C CYS A 148 -7.16 10.91 -9.42
N HIS A 149 -7.32 12.20 -9.11
CA HIS A 149 -8.61 12.91 -9.16
C HIS A 149 -9.38 12.71 -10.47
N ALA A 150 -8.71 12.71 -11.63
CA ALA A 150 -9.38 12.61 -12.93
C ALA A 150 -10.20 11.31 -13.09
N VAL A 151 -9.73 10.20 -12.53
CA VAL A 151 -10.37 8.89 -12.67
C VAL A 151 -11.14 8.47 -11.42
N MET A 152 -10.74 8.90 -10.23
CA MET A 152 -11.35 8.49 -8.95
C MET A 152 -12.36 9.50 -8.38
N LYS A 153 -12.57 10.65 -9.02
CA LYS A 153 -13.50 11.68 -8.52
C LYS A 153 -14.92 11.18 -8.27
N PRO A 154 -15.57 10.44 -9.19
CA PRO A 154 -16.93 9.93 -8.94
C PRO A 154 -17.02 9.07 -7.67
N GLU A 155 -16.02 8.20 -7.47
CA GLU A 155 -15.91 7.24 -6.38
C GLU A 155 -15.60 7.96 -5.07
N PHE A 156 -14.75 8.99 -5.10
CA PHE A 156 -14.49 9.84 -3.93
C PHE A 156 -15.73 10.64 -3.51
N ILE A 157 -16.53 11.14 -4.46
CA ILE A 157 -17.80 11.81 -4.16
C ILE A 157 -18.80 10.82 -3.55
N ALA A 158 -18.95 9.63 -4.15
CA ALA A 158 -19.82 8.58 -3.64
C ALA A 158 -19.41 8.12 -2.23
N TYR A 159 -18.10 7.97 -1.99
CA TYR A 159 -17.54 7.66 -0.68
C TYR A 159 -17.97 8.69 0.38
N ASN A 160 -17.81 9.98 0.09
CA ASN A 160 -18.17 11.06 1.03
C ASN A 160 -19.68 11.14 1.30
N ALA A 161 -20.52 10.76 0.34
CA ALA A 161 -21.97 10.70 0.50
C ALA A 161 -22.46 9.40 1.18
N SER A 162 -21.57 8.43 1.43
CA SER A 162 -21.93 7.11 1.96
C SER A 162 -21.93 7.06 3.50
N PRO A 163 -22.63 6.08 4.11
CA PRO A 163 -22.50 5.79 5.54
C PRO A 163 -21.07 5.43 6.00
N HIS A 164 -20.17 5.13 5.06
CA HIS A 164 -18.79 4.73 5.31
C HIS A 164 -17.78 5.87 5.06
N ALA A 165 -18.22 7.13 4.93
CA ALA A 165 -17.35 8.30 4.68
C ALA A 165 -16.23 8.54 5.72
N LYS A 166 -16.24 7.80 6.84
CA LYS A 166 -15.21 7.83 7.89
C LYS A 166 -14.40 6.52 8.01
N VAL A 167 -14.56 5.60 7.06
CA VAL A 167 -13.84 4.32 7.01
C VAL A 167 -12.87 4.37 5.83
N ARG A 168 -11.58 4.11 6.04
CA ARG A 168 -10.60 4.22 4.94
C ARG A 168 -10.93 3.25 3.81
N CYS A 169 -10.64 3.64 2.57
CA CYS A 169 -10.87 2.81 1.38
C CYS A 169 -10.27 1.39 1.53
N VAL A 170 -9.08 1.32 2.13
CA VAL A 170 -8.29 0.09 2.28
C VAL A 170 -8.88 -0.92 3.25
N GLU A 171 -9.74 -0.49 4.17
CA GLU A 171 -10.45 -1.39 5.10
C GLU A 171 -11.38 -2.36 4.36
N CYS A 172 -11.87 -1.93 3.19
CA CYS A 172 -12.71 -2.75 2.30
C CYS A 172 -11.94 -3.29 1.08
N HIS A 173 -11.08 -2.47 0.46
CA HIS A 173 -10.52 -2.78 -0.88
C HIS A 173 -9.14 -3.44 -0.90
N VAL A 174 -8.35 -3.36 0.18
CA VAL A 174 -7.01 -3.97 0.27
C VAL A 174 -7.04 -5.12 1.27
N GLY A 175 -7.60 -4.83 2.45
CA GLY A 175 -7.69 -5.73 3.59
C GLY A 175 -6.34 -5.99 4.26
N GLY A 176 -6.38 -6.62 5.43
CA GLY A 176 -5.24 -6.68 6.35
C GLY A 176 -4.17 -7.71 5.98
N GLY A 177 -2.94 -7.46 6.42
CA GLY A 177 -1.82 -8.41 6.35
C GLY A 177 -0.83 -8.11 5.22
N ALA A 178 0.40 -8.60 5.40
CA ALA A 178 1.52 -8.33 4.50
C ALA A 178 1.30 -8.86 3.07
N GLU A 179 0.67 -10.03 2.92
CA GLU A 179 0.37 -10.60 1.60
C GLU A 179 -0.55 -9.69 0.79
N TRP A 180 -1.63 -9.21 1.41
CA TRP A 180 -2.62 -8.35 0.78
C TRP A 180 -2.07 -6.96 0.48
N TYR A 181 -1.23 -6.44 1.37
CA TYR A 181 -0.45 -5.23 1.11
C TYR A 181 0.37 -5.37 -0.18
N VAL A 182 1.13 -6.46 -0.34
CA VAL A 182 1.95 -6.66 -1.54
C VAL A 182 1.08 -6.81 -2.79
N ARG A 183 0.03 -7.65 -2.73
CA ARG A 183 -0.91 -7.87 -3.85
C ARG A 183 -1.56 -6.56 -4.31
N SER A 184 -1.99 -5.70 -3.37
CA SER A 184 -2.63 -4.43 -3.72
C SER A 184 -1.67 -3.47 -4.41
N LYS A 185 -0.39 -3.40 -4.01
CA LYS A 185 0.60 -2.55 -4.70
C LYS A 185 0.90 -3.04 -6.12
N PHE A 186 0.98 -4.35 -6.35
CA PHE A 186 1.10 -4.89 -7.72
C PHE A 186 -0.12 -4.60 -8.57
N SER A 187 -1.33 -4.75 -8.01
CA SER A 187 -2.57 -4.36 -8.69
C SER A 187 -2.60 -2.86 -8.99
N GLY A 188 -2.18 -2.03 -8.04
CA GLY A 188 -2.09 -0.58 -8.18
C GLY A 188 -1.10 -0.16 -9.28
N MET A 189 0.04 -0.84 -9.43
CA MET A 189 0.96 -0.59 -10.55
C MET A 189 0.31 -0.88 -11.90
N ARG A 190 -0.51 -1.95 -11.99
CA ARG A 190 -1.27 -2.27 -13.20
C ARG A 190 -2.33 -1.19 -13.51
N GLN A 191 -3.01 -0.71 -12.48
CA GLN A 191 -3.99 0.37 -12.61
C GLN A 191 -3.33 1.68 -13.04
N LEU A 192 -2.18 2.03 -12.45
CA LEU A 192 -1.39 3.19 -12.84
C LEU A 192 -0.96 3.11 -14.31
N TYR A 193 -0.52 1.93 -14.75
CA TYR A 193 -0.22 1.69 -16.16
C TYR A 193 -1.45 1.95 -17.05
N GLY A 194 -2.61 1.40 -16.72
CA GLY A 194 -3.86 1.64 -17.44
C GLY A 194 -4.27 3.12 -17.47
N VAL A 195 -4.05 3.86 -16.38
CA VAL A 195 -4.29 5.32 -16.35
C VAL A 195 -3.34 6.06 -17.29
N ILE A 196 -2.05 5.71 -17.29
CA ILE A 196 -1.02 6.33 -18.16
C ILE A 196 -1.30 6.04 -19.64
N THR A 197 -1.69 4.81 -19.98
CA THR A 197 -2.00 4.41 -21.36
C THR A 197 -3.45 4.72 -21.77
N ASN A 198 -4.26 5.23 -20.85
CA ASN A 198 -5.71 5.44 -21.03
C ASN A 198 -6.46 4.16 -21.44
N ASP A 199 -5.97 3.01 -20.96
CA ASP A 199 -6.52 1.68 -21.17
C ASP A 199 -7.27 1.20 -19.92
N TYR A 200 -8.53 1.64 -19.79
CA TYR A 200 -9.42 1.25 -18.70
C TYR A 200 -10.89 1.49 -19.08
N ASN A 201 -11.79 0.74 -18.43
CA ASN A 201 -13.24 0.84 -18.65
C ASN A 201 -13.81 2.20 -18.19
N LYS A 202 -14.73 2.76 -18.98
CA LYS A 202 -15.48 3.99 -18.66
C LYS A 202 -16.98 3.70 -18.80
N PRO A 203 -17.77 3.67 -17.72
CA PRO A 203 -17.38 3.90 -16.32
C PRO A 203 -16.52 2.76 -15.76
N ILE A 204 -15.78 3.07 -14.70
CA ILE A 204 -14.98 2.09 -13.96
C ILE A 204 -15.95 1.08 -13.35
N GLN A 205 -15.71 -0.21 -13.61
CA GLN A 205 -16.58 -1.28 -13.14
C GLN A 205 -16.33 -1.58 -11.67
N THR A 206 -17.38 -1.85 -10.91
CA THR A 206 -17.27 -2.29 -9.52
C THR A 206 -16.59 -3.66 -9.48
N PRO A 207 -15.59 -3.89 -8.61
CA PRO A 207 -14.84 -5.15 -8.57
C PRO A 207 -15.61 -6.26 -7.84
N VAL A 208 -16.86 -6.52 -8.20
CA VAL A 208 -17.74 -7.48 -7.50
C VAL A 208 -17.20 -8.90 -7.47
N TYR A 209 -16.43 -9.31 -8.49
CA TYR A 209 -15.80 -10.62 -8.57
C TYR A 209 -14.51 -10.77 -7.76
N ASN A 210 -13.83 -9.65 -7.47
CA ASN A 210 -12.55 -9.63 -6.77
C ASN A 210 -12.68 -9.02 -5.36
N MET A 211 -13.91 -8.81 -4.90
CA MET A 211 -14.18 -8.32 -3.56
C MET A 211 -14.00 -9.47 -2.57
N ARG A 212 -13.40 -9.16 -1.43
CA ARG A 212 -13.25 -10.12 -0.33
C ARG A 212 -14.62 -10.51 0.20
N SER A 213 -14.69 -11.66 0.87
CA SER A 213 -15.94 -12.10 1.49
C SER A 213 -16.46 -11.06 2.48
N ALA A 214 -17.79 -11.04 2.66
CA ALA A 214 -18.43 -10.15 3.62
C ALA A 214 -17.92 -10.37 5.06
N ASN A 215 -17.44 -11.58 5.38
CA ASN A 215 -16.87 -11.91 6.68
C ASN A 215 -15.54 -11.18 6.95
N GLU A 216 -14.71 -11.01 5.90
CA GLU A 216 -13.41 -10.35 6.03
C GLU A 216 -13.46 -8.83 5.90
N THR A 217 -14.60 -8.28 5.48
CA THR A 217 -14.82 -6.85 5.20
C THR A 217 -15.91 -6.29 6.09
N CYS A 218 -17.17 -6.56 5.74
CA CYS A 218 -18.36 -6.01 6.38
C CYS A 218 -18.44 -6.43 7.87
N GLN A 219 -18.23 -7.72 8.18
CA GLN A 219 -18.45 -8.25 9.52
C GLN A 219 -17.46 -7.75 10.59
N LYS A 220 -16.35 -7.13 10.17
CA LYS A 220 -15.43 -6.47 11.12
C LYS A 220 -16.12 -5.34 11.90
N CYS A 221 -17.16 -4.74 11.32
CA CYS A 221 -17.98 -3.70 11.95
C CYS A 221 -19.46 -4.11 12.07
N HIS A 222 -19.97 -4.89 11.12
CA HIS A 222 -21.37 -5.36 11.06
C HIS A 222 -21.49 -6.81 11.50
N TRP A 223 -21.46 -7.03 12.81
CA TRP A 223 -21.47 -8.37 13.38
C TRP A 223 -22.83 -9.06 13.24
N SER A 224 -22.93 -10.04 12.34
CA SER A 224 -24.20 -10.76 12.06
C SER A 224 -24.71 -11.60 13.23
N GLU A 225 -23.83 -12.02 14.15
CA GLU A 225 -24.20 -12.76 15.36
C GLU A 225 -24.89 -11.87 16.40
N LYS A 226 -24.64 -10.55 16.38
CA LYS A 226 -25.26 -9.62 17.31
C LYS A 226 -26.75 -9.45 16.97
N PHE A 227 -27.61 -9.68 17.96
CA PHE A 227 -29.04 -9.52 17.79
C PHE A 227 -29.45 -8.04 17.87
N HIS A 228 -30.14 -7.55 16.84
CA HIS A 228 -30.57 -6.14 16.74
C HIS A 228 -32.08 -5.95 16.95
N GLY A 229 -32.83 -7.04 17.20
CA GLY A 229 -34.28 -7.01 17.37
C GLY A 229 -35.03 -6.56 16.12
N ASP A 230 -36.32 -6.27 16.27
CA ASP A 230 -37.13 -5.70 15.20
C ASP A 230 -37.00 -4.18 15.19
N GLN A 231 -36.79 -3.60 14.01
CA GLN A 231 -36.59 -2.16 13.84
C GLN A 231 -37.80 -1.55 13.12
N LEU A 232 -38.56 -0.70 13.82
CA LEU A 232 -39.63 0.07 13.19
C LEU A 232 -39.01 1.26 12.45
N LYS A 233 -39.11 1.26 11.12
CA LYS A 233 -38.75 2.39 10.26
C LYS A 233 -40.00 3.11 9.78
N ILE A 234 -39.97 4.43 9.87
CA ILE A 234 -41.05 5.30 9.40
C ILE A 234 -40.47 6.15 8.27
N PHE A 235 -40.99 5.92 7.06
CA PHE A 235 -40.63 6.69 5.88
C PHE A 235 -41.70 7.76 5.66
N ASN A 236 -41.32 9.01 5.94
CA ASN A 236 -42.18 10.16 5.71
C ASN A 236 -42.03 10.62 4.25
N HIS A 237 -43.14 10.70 3.55
CA HIS A 237 -43.25 11.32 2.23
C HIS A 237 -44.16 12.52 2.34
N TYR A 238 -43.84 13.58 1.63
CA TYR A 238 -44.65 14.79 1.59
C TYR A 238 -45.21 14.96 0.19
N GLY A 239 -46.51 15.22 0.11
CA GLY A 239 -47.20 15.47 -1.15
C GLY A 239 -46.69 16.75 -1.83
N TYR A 240 -46.77 16.76 -3.16
CA TYR A 240 -46.56 17.97 -3.96
C TYR A 240 -47.84 18.81 -4.00
N ASP A 241 -48.40 19.15 -2.83
CA ASP A 241 -49.53 20.06 -2.67
C ASP A 241 -49.12 21.27 -1.81
N GLU A 242 -49.91 22.35 -1.87
CA GLU A 242 -49.61 23.58 -1.11
C GLU A 242 -49.47 23.35 0.40
N LYS A 243 -50.14 22.31 0.92
CA LYS A 243 -50.12 21.95 2.34
C LYS A 243 -48.96 21.03 2.71
N SER A 244 -48.20 20.53 1.74
CA SER A 244 -47.16 19.50 1.92
C SER A 244 -47.68 18.33 2.78
N SER A 245 -48.76 17.71 2.33
CA SER A 245 -49.48 16.70 3.09
C SER A 245 -48.59 15.50 3.42
N LEU A 246 -48.51 15.12 4.69
CA LEU A 246 -47.69 14.01 5.17
C LEU A 246 -48.34 12.65 4.85
N ASN A 247 -47.59 11.79 4.16
CA ASN A 247 -47.89 10.38 3.95
C ASN A 247 -46.80 9.52 4.61
N GLN A 248 -47.18 8.58 5.48
CA GLN A 248 -46.21 7.76 6.22
C GLN A 248 -46.31 6.29 5.83
N THR A 249 -45.19 5.72 5.40
CA THR A 249 -45.02 4.27 5.30
C THR A 249 -44.31 3.77 6.55
N ARG A 250 -44.98 2.95 7.36
CA ARG A 250 -44.40 2.32 8.55
C ARG A 250 -44.02 0.88 8.22
N MET A 251 -42.75 0.55 8.34
CA MET A 251 -42.20 -0.75 8.04
C MET A 251 -41.54 -1.33 9.29
N LEU A 252 -42.00 -2.49 9.74
CA LEU A 252 -41.30 -3.25 10.77
C LEU A 252 -40.27 -4.16 10.09
N ILE A 253 -39.00 -3.81 10.21
CA ILE A 253 -37.90 -4.58 9.65
C ILE A 253 -37.48 -5.63 10.67
N LYS A 254 -37.65 -6.90 10.31
CA LYS A 254 -37.22 -8.05 11.12
C LYS A 254 -35.70 -8.24 10.96
N VAL A 255 -34.90 -7.48 11.70
CA VAL A 255 -33.43 -7.52 11.58
C VAL A 255 -32.89 -8.84 12.09
N GLY A 256 -33.35 -9.27 13.27
CA GLY A 256 -32.97 -10.55 13.87
C GLY A 256 -31.47 -10.66 14.20
N GLY A 257 -30.94 -11.88 14.15
CA GLY A 257 -29.52 -12.17 14.44
C GLY A 257 -29.15 -13.64 14.18
N GLY A 258 -27.85 -13.90 14.04
CA GLY A 258 -27.31 -15.23 13.73
C GLY A 258 -27.06 -16.15 14.94
N SER A 259 -26.98 -15.62 16.16
CA SER A 259 -26.74 -16.42 17.37
C SER A 259 -28.03 -16.77 18.12
N ALA A 260 -28.16 -18.04 18.51
CA ALA A 260 -29.25 -18.54 19.35
C ALA A 260 -29.16 -18.05 20.81
N GLU A 261 -27.99 -17.59 21.25
CA GLU A 261 -27.77 -17.06 22.61
C GLU A 261 -28.36 -15.65 22.76
N GLY A 262 -28.50 -14.90 21.65
CA GLY A 262 -28.98 -13.51 21.65
C GLY A 262 -30.47 -13.33 21.32
N GLY A 263 -31.19 -14.39 20.93
CA GLY A 263 -32.59 -14.34 20.52
C GLY A 263 -32.97 -15.44 19.52
N GLN A 264 -34.20 -15.40 18.99
CA GLN A 264 -34.59 -16.30 17.90
C GLN A 264 -33.74 -16.04 16.65
N VAL A 265 -33.04 -17.07 16.19
CA VAL A 265 -32.28 -17.06 14.93
C VAL A 265 -33.27 -16.86 13.78
N GLY A 266 -33.13 -15.74 13.06
CA GLY A 266 -34.10 -15.33 12.05
C GLY A 266 -33.91 -13.90 11.56
N GLY A 267 -34.85 -13.40 10.76
CA GLY A 267 -34.78 -12.07 10.17
C GLY A 267 -33.82 -11.96 8.99
N ILE A 268 -33.52 -10.74 8.54
CA ILE A 268 -32.59 -10.52 7.42
C ILE A 268 -31.15 -10.90 7.78
N HIS A 269 -30.70 -10.77 9.04
CA HIS A 269 -29.34 -11.26 9.36
C HIS A 269 -29.19 -12.79 9.29
N TRP A 270 -30.29 -13.54 9.17
CA TRP A 270 -30.25 -14.99 9.00
C TRP A 270 -29.57 -15.46 7.71
N HIS A 271 -29.73 -14.73 6.60
CA HIS A 271 -29.01 -15.05 5.35
C HIS A 271 -27.50 -14.69 5.41
N MET A 272 -27.08 -13.97 6.46
CA MET A 272 -25.68 -13.75 6.82
C MET A 272 -25.20 -14.66 7.96
N ASN A 273 -26.04 -15.61 8.40
CA ASN A 273 -25.64 -16.59 9.38
C ASN A 273 -24.58 -17.49 8.75
N ILE A 274 -23.36 -17.45 9.31
CA ILE A 274 -22.21 -18.23 8.88
C ILE A 274 -22.45 -19.74 8.86
N ALA A 275 -23.49 -20.23 9.56
CA ALA A 275 -23.87 -21.63 9.55
C ALA A 275 -24.64 -22.06 8.29
N ASN A 276 -25.09 -21.12 7.46
CA ASN A 276 -25.81 -21.37 6.21
C ASN A 276 -24.90 -21.07 5.01
N GLU A 277 -24.87 -21.98 4.03
CA GLU A 277 -24.15 -21.80 2.78
C GLU A 277 -25.14 -21.38 1.69
N VAL A 278 -24.92 -20.20 1.11
CA VAL A 278 -25.73 -19.67 0.01
C VAL A 278 -24.89 -19.62 -1.25
N THR A 279 -25.30 -20.37 -2.26
CA THR A 279 -24.70 -20.40 -3.60
C THR A 279 -25.69 -19.81 -4.58
N PHE A 280 -25.25 -18.95 -5.49
CA PHE A 280 -26.15 -18.34 -6.47
C PHE A 280 -25.48 -18.20 -7.82
N VAL A 281 -26.32 -18.09 -8.85
CA VAL A 281 -25.90 -17.78 -10.22
C VAL A 281 -26.52 -16.44 -10.59
N ALA A 282 -25.70 -15.52 -11.07
CA ALA A 282 -26.15 -14.23 -11.57
C ALA A 282 -26.14 -14.21 -13.11
N ALA A 283 -27.16 -13.61 -13.70
CA ALA A 283 -27.30 -13.43 -15.15
C ALA A 283 -26.70 -12.11 -15.65
N ASP A 284 -26.16 -11.28 -14.76
CA ASP A 284 -25.57 -9.98 -15.07
C ASP A 284 -24.25 -9.74 -14.33
N ASP A 285 -23.42 -8.86 -14.88
CA ASP A 285 -22.09 -8.57 -14.35
C ASP A 285 -22.09 -7.88 -12.98
N LYS A 286 -23.22 -7.31 -12.54
CA LYS A 286 -23.35 -6.61 -11.25
C LYS A 286 -23.91 -7.51 -10.15
N LEU A 287 -24.19 -8.77 -10.44
CA LEU A 287 -24.75 -9.74 -9.49
C LEU A 287 -26.12 -9.30 -8.93
N GLN A 288 -26.97 -8.69 -9.76
CA GLN A 288 -28.28 -8.16 -9.32
C GLN A 288 -29.46 -9.00 -9.81
N ASN A 289 -29.35 -9.61 -10.98
CA ASN A 289 -30.31 -10.53 -11.55
C ASN A 289 -29.87 -11.96 -11.19
N ILE A 290 -30.46 -12.50 -10.13
CA ILE A 290 -30.11 -13.81 -9.56
C ILE A 290 -31.24 -14.80 -9.92
N PRO A 291 -31.21 -15.45 -11.10
CA PRO A 291 -32.24 -16.40 -11.51
C PRO A 291 -32.25 -17.70 -10.70
N TRP A 292 -31.15 -18.03 -10.02
CA TRP A 292 -31.05 -19.26 -9.22
C TRP A 292 -30.25 -19.03 -7.94
N VAL A 293 -30.76 -19.61 -6.85
CA VAL A 293 -30.08 -19.66 -5.56
C VAL A 293 -30.30 -21.02 -4.90
N ARG A 294 -29.21 -21.61 -4.41
CA ARG A 294 -29.20 -22.77 -3.53
C ARG A 294 -28.82 -22.31 -2.14
N MET A 295 -29.53 -22.85 -1.17
CA MET A 295 -29.28 -22.63 0.23
C MET A 295 -29.14 -23.96 0.92
N LYS A 296 -28.06 -24.12 1.69
CA LYS A 296 -27.82 -25.27 2.56
C LYS A 296 -27.77 -24.81 4.01
N GLY A 297 -28.73 -25.31 4.80
CA GLY A 297 -28.82 -25.02 6.22
C GLY A 297 -27.77 -25.75 7.05
N ALA A 298 -27.61 -25.33 8.31
CA ALA A 298 -26.73 -25.99 9.28
C ALA A 298 -27.11 -27.47 9.55
N ASP A 299 -28.39 -27.82 9.36
CA ASP A 299 -28.92 -29.19 9.43
C ASP A 299 -28.59 -30.03 8.19
N GLY A 300 -27.90 -29.46 7.20
CA GLY A 300 -27.56 -30.08 5.93
C GLY A 300 -28.71 -30.10 4.92
N LYS A 301 -29.89 -29.55 5.27
CA LYS A 301 -31.04 -29.49 4.35
C LYS A 301 -30.76 -28.48 3.25
N VAL A 302 -30.95 -28.90 2.01
CA VAL A 302 -30.77 -28.06 0.83
C VAL A 302 -32.14 -27.63 0.31
N VAL A 303 -32.26 -26.34 -0.01
CA VAL A 303 -33.43 -25.78 -0.69
C VAL A 303 -32.93 -24.95 -1.87
N GLU A 304 -33.56 -25.13 -3.02
CA GLU A 304 -33.24 -24.41 -4.25
C GLU A 304 -34.43 -23.57 -4.70
N TYR A 305 -34.13 -22.40 -5.23
CA TYR A 305 -35.10 -21.48 -5.78
C TYR A 305 -34.65 -21.07 -7.18
N THR A 306 -35.56 -21.23 -8.14
CA THR A 306 -35.36 -20.83 -9.53
C THR A 306 -36.45 -19.83 -9.90
N ALA A 307 -36.06 -18.72 -10.52
CA ALA A 307 -37.02 -17.74 -11.00
C ALA A 307 -37.89 -18.35 -12.11
N THR A 308 -39.20 -18.03 -12.10
CA THR A 308 -40.18 -18.61 -13.01
C THR A 308 -39.86 -18.37 -14.50
N ASN A 309 -39.06 -17.34 -14.78
CA ASN A 309 -38.69 -16.92 -16.13
C ASN A 309 -37.22 -17.23 -16.46
N ALA A 310 -36.54 -18.02 -15.63
CA ALA A 310 -35.13 -18.35 -15.83
C ALA A 310 -34.96 -19.47 -16.86
N SER A 311 -34.17 -19.20 -17.91
CA SER A 311 -33.68 -20.21 -18.84
C SER A 311 -32.22 -20.52 -18.50
N LEU A 312 -31.99 -21.34 -17.48
CA LEU A 312 -30.67 -21.84 -17.10
C LEU A 312 -30.50 -23.27 -17.58
N SER A 313 -29.36 -23.57 -18.19
CA SER A 313 -28.95 -24.93 -18.54
C SER A 313 -28.32 -25.65 -17.34
N PRO A 314 -28.36 -27.00 -17.29
CA PRO A 314 -27.77 -27.76 -16.19
C PRO A 314 -26.26 -27.58 -15.99
N GLY A 315 -25.54 -27.00 -16.96
CA GLY A 315 -24.12 -26.68 -16.83
C GLY A 315 -23.84 -25.30 -16.25
N GLU A 316 -24.87 -24.46 -16.09
CA GLU A 316 -24.79 -23.13 -15.47
C GLU A 316 -25.10 -23.16 -13.96
N ILE A 317 -25.50 -24.32 -13.43
CA ILE A 317 -25.82 -24.61 -12.02
C ILE A 317 -24.79 -25.60 -11.45
#